data_AF-A0AAW7XDK5-F1
#
_entry.id   AF-A0AAW7XDK5-F1
#
_cell.length_a   1.000
_cell.length_b   1.000
_cell.length_c   1.000
_cell.angle_alpha   90.00
_cell.angle_beta   90.00
_cell.angle_gamma   90.00
#
_symmetry.space_group_name_H-M   'P 1'
#
loop_
_entity.id
_entity.type
_entity.pdbx_description
1 polymer ?
#
loop_
_entity_poly.entity_id
_entity_poly.type
_entity_poly.pdbx_seq_one_letter_code
_entity_poly.pdbx_strand_id
1 'polypeptide(L)' 'NALATGESEVITYSYEVEDGNGGSVAQTATITITGSNDAPTVSSAVTSAASEDDAAYSLDLLTNASDADSSDTLNVNNLT' A
#
# COMPACT_ATOMS: atom_id res chain seq x y z
N ASN A 1 1.78 -3.35 4.70
CA ASN A 1 2.31 -3.81 3.41
C ASN A 1 1.77 -2.85 2.38
N ALA A 2 2.47 -1.75 2.18
CA ALA A 2 1.98 -0.61 1.41
C ALA A 2 3.10 0.20 0.75
N LEU A 3 4.35 -0.21 1.00
CA LEU A 3 5.54 0.47 0.52
C LEU A 3 6.03 -0.31 -0.68
N ALA A 4 6.06 0.34 -1.85
CA ALA A 4 6.52 -0.27 -3.07
C ALA A 4 8.04 -0.52 -3.05
N THR A 5 8.55 -1.27 -4.04
CA THR A 5 10.00 -1.40 -4.21
C THR A 5 10.66 -0.03 -4.39
N GLY A 6 11.64 0.26 -3.52
CA GLY A 6 12.38 1.52 -3.52
C GLY A 6 11.84 2.54 -2.51
N GLU A 7 10.67 2.29 -1.92
CA GLU A 7 10.15 3.08 -0.82
C GLU A 7 10.67 2.58 0.53
N SER A 8 10.72 3.48 1.53
CA SER A 8 11.10 3.11 2.88
C SER A 8 10.48 4.04 3.91
N GLU A 9 10.23 3.51 5.10
CA GLU A 9 9.82 4.27 6.27
C GLU A 9 10.90 4.16 7.35
N VAL A 10 11.20 5.28 8.01
CA VAL A 10 12.22 5.35 9.06
C VAL A 10 11.55 5.70 10.38
N ILE A 11 11.70 4.83 11.37
CA ILE A 11 11.20 5.03 12.72
C ILE A 11 12.39 5.29 13.64
N THR A 12 12.33 6.37 14.41
CA THR A 12 13.37 6.73 15.37
C THR A 12 12.82 6.72 16.79
N TYR A 13 13.50 5.99 17.68
CA TYR A 13 13.18 5.92 19.09
C TYR A 13 14.28 6.55 19.93
N SER A 14 13.89 7.40 20.87
CA SER A 14 14.80 7.96 21.88
C SER A 14 14.68 7.13 23.16
N TYR A 15 15.79 6.79 23.77
CA TYR A 15 15.83 6.06 25.04
C TYR A 15 16.98 6.54 25.91
N GLU A 16 16.90 6.28 27.20
CA GLU A 16 17.97 6.57 28.15
C GLU A 16 18.68 5.29 28.58
N VAL A 17 20.00 5.37 28.72
CA VAL A 17 20.83 4.30 29.27
C VAL A 17 21.30 4.75 30.65
N GLU A 18 20.76 4.11 31.69
CA GLU A 18 21.12 4.35 33.08
C GLU A 18 22.21 3.39 33.56
N ASP A 19 23.18 3.90 34.32
CA ASP A 19 24.27 3.10 34.90
C ASP A 19 23.92 2.47 36.27
N GLY A 20 22.72 2.74 36.80
CA GLY A 20 22.28 2.30 38.12
C GLY A 20 22.92 3.04 39.30
N ASN A 21 23.80 4.02 39.03
CA ASN A 21 24.48 4.87 40.00
C ASN A 21 24.07 6.35 39.88
N GLY A 22 23.01 6.63 39.13
CA GLY A 22 22.43 7.97 38.96
C GLY A 22 22.94 8.71 37.72
N GLY A 23 23.79 8.08 36.91
CA GLY A 23 24.13 8.54 35.56
C GLY A 23 23.11 8.04 34.54
N SER A 24 22.65 8.93 33.66
CA SER A 24 21.81 8.59 32.49
C SER A 24 22.37 9.27 31.24
N VAL A 25 22.34 8.57 30.11
CA VAL A 25 22.73 9.09 28.80
C VAL A 25 21.63 8.81 27.78
N ALA A 26 21.17 9.86 27.09
CA ALA A 26 20.21 9.73 25.99
C ALA A 26 20.86 9.06 24.77
N GLN A 27 20.11 8.18 24.12
CA GLN A 27 20.47 7.44 22.92
C GLN A 27 19.29 7.39 21.95
N THR A 28 19.60 7.07 20.69
CA THR A 28 18.60 6.91 19.64
C THR A 28 18.80 5.59 18.91
N ALA A 29 17.71 4.85 18.69
CA ALA A 29 17.66 3.71 17.80
C ALA A 29 16.86 4.07 16.55
N THR A 30 17.39 3.72 15.38
CA THR A 30 16.73 3.93 14.09
C THR A 30 16.39 2.58 13.47
N ILE A 31 15.14 2.42 13.05
CA ILE A 31 14.64 1.26 12.33
C ILE A 31 14.24 1.73 10.93
N THR A 32 14.82 1.11 9.91
CA THR A 32 14.45 1.35 8.51
C THR A 32 13.62 0.17 8.01
N ILE A 33 12.40 0.46 7.57
CA ILE A 33 11.49 -0.49 6.92
C ILE A 33 11.62 -0.25 5.42
N THR A 34 12.05 -1.27 4.67
CA THR A 34 12.13 -1.21 3.21
C THR A 34 10.89 -1.84 2.58
N GLY A 35 10.32 -1.18 1.59
CA GLY A 35 9.21 -1.68 0.80
C GLY A 35 9.59 -2.77 -0.19
N SER A 36 8.59 -3.52 -0.63
CA SER A 36 8.67 -4.55 -1.65
C SER A 36 7.47 -4.41 -2.56
N ASN A 37 7.66 -4.53 -3.86
CA ASN A 37 6.58 -4.49 -4.82
C ASN A 37 5.66 -5.71 -4.64
N ASP A 38 4.39 -5.47 -4.34
CA ASP A 38 3.32 -6.44 -4.38
C ASP A 38 2.69 -6.47 -5.79
N ALA A 39 2.12 -7.61 -6.17
CA ALA A 39 1.41 -7.71 -7.45
C ALA A 39 -0.08 -7.37 -7.25
N PRO A 40 -0.75 -6.79 -8.25
CA PRO A 40 -2.16 -6.47 -8.15
C PRO A 40 -2.98 -7.75 -8.05
N THR A 41 -4.07 -7.66 -7.30
CA THR A 41 -4.98 -8.77 -7.03
C THR A 41 -6.39 -8.45 -7.52
N VAL A 42 -7.13 -9.49 -7.88
CA VAL A 42 -8.55 -9.38 -8.27
C VAL A 42 -9.37 -10.27 -7.35
N SER A 43 -10.28 -9.69 -6.57
CA SER A 43 -11.08 -10.44 -5.59
C SER A 43 -12.22 -11.23 -6.22
N SER A 44 -12.76 -10.73 -7.34
CA SER A 44 -13.91 -11.32 -8.03
C SER A 44 -14.03 -10.78 -9.46
N ALA A 45 -14.68 -11.54 -10.34
CA ALA A 45 -15.01 -11.05 -11.68
C ALA A 45 -15.92 -9.82 -11.59
N VAL A 46 -15.69 -8.82 -12.45
CA VAL A 46 -16.65 -7.74 -12.64
C VAL A 46 -17.83 -8.30 -13.43
N THR A 47 -19.02 -8.22 -12.86
CA THR A 47 -20.27 -8.66 -13.51
C THR A 47 -21.25 -7.52 -13.57
N SER A 48 -21.96 -7.43 -14.68
CA SER A 48 -22.99 -6.41 -14.86
C SER A 48 -24.00 -6.83 -15.93
N ALA A 49 -25.15 -6.18 -15.91
CA ALA A 49 -26.21 -6.36 -16.90
C ALA A 49 -26.74 -4.98 -17.31
N ALA A 50 -27.13 -4.87 -18.58
CA ALA A 50 -27.79 -3.71 -19.16
C ALA A 50 -28.81 -4.19 -20.20
N SER A 51 -29.89 -3.43 -20.39
CA SER A 51 -30.95 -3.66 -21.36
C SER A 51 -30.86 -2.66 -22.51
N GLU A 52 -31.49 -2.99 -23.65
CA GLU A 52 -31.50 -2.09 -24.82
C GLU A 52 -32.24 -0.77 -24.59
N ASP A 53 -33.19 -0.76 -23.65
CA ASP A 53 -33.96 0.42 -23.26
C ASP A 53 -33.30 1.24 -22.14
N ASP A 54 -32.13 0.82 -21.64
CA ASP A 54 -31.43 1.54 -20.58
C ASP A 54 -30.79 2.83 -21.11
N ALA A 55 -30.58 3.78 -20.20
CA ALA A 55 -29.79 4.98 -20.48
C ALA A 55 -28.31 4.63 -20.74
N ALA A 56 -27.48 5.66 -20.96
CA ALA A 56 -26.04 5.48 -21.14
C ALA A 56 -25.42 4.61 -20.03
N TYR A 57 -24.71 3.57 -20.45
CA TYR A 57 -24.14 2.56 -19.58
C TYR A 57 -22.63 2.76 -19.40
N SER A 58 -22.15 2.71 -18.16
CA SER A 58 -20.74 2.83 -17.81
C SER A 58 -20.35 1.74 -16.82
N LEU A 59 -19.18 1.14 -17.03
CA LEU A 59 -18.64 0.08 -16.19
C LEU A 59 -17.19 0.39 -15.84
N ASP A 60 -16.85 0.32 -14.56
CA ASP A 60 -15.48 0.34 -14.10
C ASP A 60 -14.94 -1.10 -14.00
N LEU A 61 -13.98 -1.43 -14.87
CA LEU A 61 -13.36 -2.75 -14.91
C LEU A 61 -12.39 -2.99 -13.72
N LEU A 62 -12.06 -1.97 -12.94
CA LEU A 62 -11.18 -2.08 -11.78
C LEU A 62 -11.93 -2.26 -10.45
N THR A 63 -13.28 -2.32 -10.46
CA THR A 63 -14.13 -2.38 -9.25
C THR A 63 -13.72 -3.47 -8.23
N ASN A 64 -13.09 -4.56 -8.67
CA ASN A 64 -12.63 -5.67 -7.84
C ASN A 64 -11.11 -5.89 -7.90
N ALA A 65 -10.36 -4.92 -8.42
CA ALA A 65 -8.92 -4.96 -8.52
C ALA A 65 -8.30 -4.03 -7.47
N SER A 66 -7.24 -4.49 -6.82
CA SER A 66 -6.50 -3.68 -5.85
C SER A 66 -5.04 -4.09 -5.81
N ASP A 67 -4.18 -3.11 -5.54
CA ASP A 67 -2.79 -3.34 -5.19
C ASP A 67 -2.56 -2.98 -3.72
N ALA A 68 -1.63 -3.68 -3.06
CA ALA A 68 -1.26 -3.37 -1.69
C ALA A 68 -0.38 -2.10 -1.63
N ASP A 69 0.41 -1.84 -2.67
CA ASP A 69 1.31 -0.70 -2.76
C ASP A 69 0.52 0.61 -2.96
N SER A 70 0.66 1.54 -2.03
CA SER A 70 -0.18 2.76 -1.99
C SER A 70 0.20 3.79 -3.06
N SER A 71 1.39 3.69 -3.63
CA SER A 71 1.87 4.53 -4.73
C SER A 71 1.33 4.10 -6.09
N ASP A 72 0.76 2.91 -6.19
CA ASP A 72 0.47 2.29 -7.47
C ASP A 72 -0.84 2.79 -8.07
N THR A 73 -0.84 2.89 -9.40
CA THR A 73 -2.04 3.21 -10.18
C THR A 73 -2.38 2.01 -11.06
N LEU A 74 -3.55 1.42 -10.83
CA LEU A 74 -4.05 0.32 -11.64
C LEU A 74 -4.57 0.83 -12.98
N ASN A 75 -4.25 0.11 -14.06
CA ASN A 75 -4.67 0.45 -15.42
C ASN A 75 -5.26 -0.78 -16.12
N VAL A 76 -6.18 -0.54 -17.06
CA VAL A 76 -6.77 -1.57 -17.93
C VAL A 76 -6.13 -1.46 -19.31
N ASN A 77 -5.51 -2.56 -19.76
CA ASN A 77 -4.82 -2.61 -21.05
C ASN A 77 -5.44 -3.70 -21.94
N ASN A 78 -5.24 -3.57 -23.26
CA ASN A 78 -5.70 -4.54 -24.26
C ASN A 78 -7.22 -4.78 -24.28
N LEU A 79 -8.02 -3.74 -24.02
CA LEU A 79 -9.46 -3.80 -24.20
C LEU A 79 -9.78 -3.87 -25.70
N THR A 80 -10.55 -4.88 -26.12
CA THR A 80 -10.98 -5.12 -27.51
C THR A 80 -12.49 -5.26 -27.61
#